data_AF-A0A4Q5NZA3-F1
#
_entry.id   AF-A0A4Q5NZA3-F1
#
_cell.length_a   1.000
_cell.length_b   1.000
_cell.length_c   1.000
_cell.angle_alpha   90.00
_cell.angle_beta   90.00
_cell.angle_gamma   90.00
#
_symmetry.space_group_name_H-M   'P 1'
#
loop_
_entity.id
_entity.type
_entity.pdbx_description
1 polymer ?
#
loop_
_entity_poly.entity_id
_entity_poly.type
_entity_poly.pdbx_seq_one_letter_code
_entity_poly.pdbx_strand_id
1 'polypeptide(L)'
;MFRALCLNLVVIGTLAGASCAQNQTTPPVMTAPKANSPLEQRANDVVASINAPKEFDKVFSSEFMAAVPAEKLTEIFQSLTTQYGRAVRVQKVTPRTPNGGQIVIEFEKNTVAKMNLDVDSKAPNLVIGLLITAVESTTDSLDSLVSELKALPGKTALSVVKLDGEKLVPIVAHNPDSSLAIGSSFKLYVLSELVRSIAANERKWSDVVELRESSLPSGQLQNWPQGSPITLHSLASLMISISDNTATDQLISTLGRGTIEKMMTTAGNADPQRSLPFLKTVEMFKIKGETAPNFAANYAAKSPAERRKILEGEVAAFPKEKISLGFLAKPNNIDKIEWFASPNDLARVMNWLRLHSAAPDDKARGVLTINKALADDEADQWGYVGYKGGSETGVMNMTYLLQSKKGDWYVVSGGWNNDQAAVNEGQFAGLMKKAVSLLRAKA
;
A
#
# COMPACT_ATOMS: atom_id res chain seq x y z
N MET A 1 -11.62 -5.76 -14.71
CA MET A 1 -10.37 -5.12 -15.15
C MET A 1 -9.64 -4.59 -13.92
N PHE A 2 -8.79 -5.40 -13.31
CA PHE A 2 -7.95 -4.98 -12.19
C PHE A 2 -6.59 -4.56 -12.75
N ARG A 3 -6.37 -3.26 -12.86
CA ARG A 3 -5.01 -2.71 -12.99
C ARG A 3 -4.55 -2.33 -11.60
N ALA A 4 -3.71 -3.18 -11.01
CA ALA A 4 -2.79 -2.74 -9.98
C ALA A 4 -1.98 -1.58 -10.58
N LEU A 5 -2.15 -0.40 -10.02
CA LEU A 5 -1.48 0.81 -10.48
C LEU A 5 -0.02 0.80 -9.97
N CYS A 6 0.79 -0.13 -10.49
CA CYS A 6 2.23 0.04 -10.55
C CYS A 6 2.55 0.53 -11.95
N LEU A 7 2.50 1.85 -12.14
CA LEU A 7 3.06 2.49 -13.32
C LEU A 7 3.86 3.71 -12.85
N ASN A 8 5.10 3.46 -12.44
CA ASN A 8 6.14 4.47 -12.57
C ASN A 8 6.23 4.77 -14.07
N LEU A 9 5.68 5.91 -14.50
CA LEU A 9 5.83 6.36 -15.87
C LEU A 9 7.26 6.91 -16.03
N VAL A 10 8.18 6.03 -16.41
CA VAL A 10 9.45 6.40 -17.00
C VAL A 10 9.19 6.51 -18.50
N VAL A 11 9.17 7.74 -19.02
CA VAL A 11 9.26 7.98 -20.47
C VAL A 11 10.75 8.11 -20.79
N ILE A 12 11.37 7.00 -21.21
CA ILE A 12 12.68 7.03 -21.87
C ILE A 12 12.44 7.42 -23.33
N GLY A 13 12.80 8.64 -23.68
CA GLY A 13 13.06 9.03 -25.06
C GLY A 13 14.54 8.80 -25.37
N THR A 14 14.83 7.78 -26.16
CA THR A 14 16.15 7.54 -26.74
C THR A 14 16.50 8.65 -27.74
N LEU A 15 17.59 9.37 -27.50
CA LEU A 15 18.31 10.11 -28.54
C LEU A 15 19.74 9.58 -28.63
N ALA A 16 20.12 9.28 -29.87
CA ALA A 16 21.43 8.79 -30.28
C ALA A 16 22.53 9.79 -29.93
N GLY A 17 23.71 9.24 -29.63
CA GLY A 17 24.83 9.96 -29.03
C GLY A 17 25.50 11.01 -29.92
N ALA A 18 26.03 12.01 -29.24
CA ALA A 18 27.25 12.71 -29.64
C ALA A 18 28.14 12.81 -28.40
N SER A 19 29.32 12.19 -28.49
CA SER A 19 30.35 12.25 -27.46
C SER A 19 30.92 13.67 -27.43
N CYS A 20 30.90 14.33 -26.26
CA CYS A 20 31.70 15.52 -25.99
C CYS A 20 32.19 15.46 -24.53
N ALA A 21 33.49 15.71 -24.36
CA ALA A 21 34.27 15.49 -23.17
C ALA A 21 33.77 16.23 -21.92
N GLN A 22 33.92 15.57 -20.77
CA GLN A 22 33.71 16.15 -19.44
C GLN A 22 34.77 17.20 -19.14
N ASN A 23 34.36 18.46 -18.96
CA ASN A 23 35.03 19.39 -18.06
C ASN A 23 34.10 19.62 -16.87
N GLN A 24 34.51 19.12 -15.70
CA GLN A 24 33.87 19.42 -14.44
C GLN A 24 34.19 20.86 -14.05
N THR A 25 33.27 21.77 -14.33
CA THR A 25 33.22 23.08 -13.67
C THR A 25 31.93 23.15 -12.86
N THR A 26 32.08 23.29 -11.56
CA THR A 26 31.00 23.58 -10.61
C THR A 26 30.22 24.82 -11.09
N PRO A 27 28.89 24.75 -11.28
CA PRO A 27 28.12 25.93 -11.65
C PRO A 27 28.18 26.96 -10.51
N PRO A 28 28.33 28.26 -10.81
CA PRO A 28 28.21 29.29 -9.79
C PRO A 28 26.80 29.25 -9.20
N VAL A 29 26.71 29.27 -7.87
CA VAL A 29 25.44 29.47 -7.15
C VAL A 29 24.95 30.87 -7.51
N MET A 30 23.98 30.95 -8.42
CA MET A 30 23.30 32.21 -8.73
C MET A 30 22.51 32.67 -7.51
N THR A 31 22.61 33.97 -7.21
CA THR A 31 21.86 34.66 -6.14
C THR A 31 20.36 34.41 -6.25
N ALA A 32 19.68 34.36 -5.10
CA ALA A 32 18.23 34.21 -5.01
C ALA A 32 17.49 35.18 -5.95
N PRO A 33 16.47 34.72 -6.69
CA PRO A 33 15.75 35.58 -7.62
C PRO A 33 15.02 36.72 -6.88
N LYS A 34 14.97 37.89 -7.52
CA LYS A 34 14.06 38.97 -7.12
C LYS A 34 12.62 38.48 -7.26
N ALA A 35 11.76 38.85 -6.30
CA ALA A 35 10.31 38.72 -6.46
C ALA A 35 9.90 39.25 -7.84
N ASN A 36 9.15 38.45 -8.61
CA ASN A 36 8.65 38.72 -9.98
C ASN A 36 9.55 38.27 -11.16
N SER A 37 10.32 37.20 -11.03
CA SER A 37 10.97 36.58 -12.20
C SER A 37 9.94 35.86 -13.11
N PRO A 38 10.15 35.73 -14.43
CA PRO A 38 9.27 34.95 -15.31
C PRO A 38 9.05 33.51 -14.83
N LEU A 39 10.08 32.90 -14.24
CA LEU A 39 10.00 31.56 -13.65
C LEU A 39 9.03 31.51 -12.46
N GLU A 40 9.06 32.52 -11.58
CA GLU A 40 8.16 32.60 -10.43
C GLU A 40 6.72 32.91 -10.86
N GLN A 41 6.53 33.77 -11.86
CA GLN A 41 5.22 34.01 -12.45
C GLN A 41 4.62 32.70 -12.99
N ARG A 42 5.37 31.97 -13.83
CA ARG A 42 4.88 30.72 -14.41
C ARG A 42 4.68 29.61 -13.40
N ALA A 43 5.48 29.57 -12.33
CA ALA A 43 5.21 28.65 -11.21
C ALA A 43 3.84 28.92 -10.57
N ASN A 44 3.45 30.19 -10.40
CA ASN A 44 2.12 30.56 -9.90
C ASN A 44 1.01 30.24 -10.91
N ASP A 45 1.25 30.44 -12.21
CA ASP A 45 0.29 30.05 -13.25
C ASP A 45 0.07 28.53 -13.29
N VAL A 46 1.11 27.74 -13.01
CA VAL A 46 0.99 26.28 -12.84
C VAL A 46 0.12 25.95 -11.62
N VAL A 47 0.27 26.64 -10.48
CA VAL A 47 -0.63 26.47 -9.31
C VAL A 47 -2.09 26.76 -9.70
N ALA A 48 -2.33 27.84 -10.44
CA ALA A 48 -3.67 28.18 -10.92
C ALA A 48 -4.22 27.11 -11.87
N SER A 49 -3.39 26.63 -12.81
CA SER A 49 -3.75 25.60 -13.79
C SER A 49 -4.06 24.24 -13.12
N ILE A 50 -3.33 23.89 -12.06
CA ILE A 50 -3.60 22.68 -11.27
C ILE A 50 -4.99 22.72 -10.65
N ASN A 51 -5.38 23.87 -10.09
CA ASN A 51 -6.66 24.04 -9.40
C ASN A 51 -7.86 24.28 -10.32
N ALA A 52 -7.60 24.86 -11.50
CA ALA A 52 -8.61 25.18 -12.49
C ALA A 52 -8.03 24.92 -13.90
N PRO A 53 -8.07 23.66 -14.37
CA PRO A 53 -7.45 23.27 -15.64
C PRO A 53 -8.25 23.86 -16.83
N LYS A 54 -7.82 25.01 -17.33
CA LYS A 54 -8.41 25.73 -18.46
C LYS A 54 -7.38 26.68 -19.09
N GLU A 55 -7.65 27.12 -20.33
CA GLU A 55 -6.84 28.15 -21.03
C GLU A 55 -5.33 27.83 -21.02
N PHE A 56 -4.97 26.56 -21.23
CA PHE A 56 -3.57 26.12 -21.16
C PHE A 56 -2.68 26.82 -22.18
N ASP A 57 -3.23 27.25 -23.31
CA ASP A 57 -2.54 28.02 -24.36
C ASP A 57 -1.99 29.37 -23.88
N LYS A 58 -2.49 29.91 -22.76
CA LYS A 58 -1.96 31.14 -22.14
C LYS A 58 -0.78 30.89 -21.19
N VAL A 59 -0.58 29.65 -20.76
CA VAL A 59 0.41 29.27 -19.75
C VAL A 59 1.49 28.38 -20.36
N PHE A 60 1.13 27.47 -21.24
CA PHE A 60 1.97 26.46 -21.87
C PHE A 60 2.15 26.76 -23.36
N SER A 61 3.36 26.52 -23.87
CA SER A 61 3.72 26.69 -25.28
C SER A 61 2.98 25.70 -26.18
N SER A 62 2.86 26.04 -27.47
CA SER A 62 2.32 25.13 -28.50
C SER A 62 3.07 23.80 -28.56
N GLU A 63 4.39 23.84 -28.39
CA GLU A 63 5.29 22.69 -28.41
C GLU A 63 5.02 21.78 -27.21
N PHE A 64 4.86 22.36 -26.01
CA PHE A 64 4.47 21.61 -24.83
C PHE A 64 3.09 20.96 -25.03
N MET A 65 2.10 21.72 -25.52
CA MET A 65 0.74 21.23 -25.71
C MET A 65 0.62 20.16 -26.81
N ALA A 66 1.56 20.14 -27.77
CA ALA A 66 1.67 19.06 -28.75
C ALA A 66 2.18 17.76 -28.11
N ALA A 67 3.08 17.85 -27.13
CA ALA A 67 3.62 16.69 -26.41
C ALA A 67 2.67 16.19 -25.30
N VAL A 68 1.98 17.10 -24.61
CA VAL A 68 1.04 16.81 -23.53
C VAL A 68 -0.29 17.52 -23.82
N PRO A 69 -1.24 16.85 -24.50
CA PRO A 69 -2.53 17.45 -24.84
C PRO A 69 -3.33 17.91 -23.62
N ALA A 70 -4.20 18.90 -23.80
CA ALA A 70 -5.00 19.52 -22.75
C ALA A 70 -5.80 18.52 -21.90
N GLU A 71 -6.41 17.52 -22.54
CA GLU A 71 -7.13 16.45 -21.84
C GLU A 71 -6.20 15.68 -20.91
N LYS A 72 -5.00 15.34 -21.38
CA LYS A 72 -4.03 14.59 -20.59
C LYS A 72 -3.50 15.39 -19.40
N LEU A 73 -3.20 16.66 -19.63
CA LEU A 73 -2.76 17.56 -18.56
C LEU A 73 -3.85 17.77 -17.51
N THR A 74 -5.10 17.87 -17.95
CA THR A 74 -6.29 17.95 -17.07
C THR A 74 -6.40 16.70 -16.20
N GLU A 75 -6.29 15.50 -16.77
CA GLU A 75 -6.28 14.25 -16.00
C GLU A 75 -5.19 14.23 -14.92
N ILE A 76 -3.97 14.68 -15.26
CA ILE A 76 -2.84 14.72 -14.32
C ILE A 76 -3.15 15.68 -13.16
N PHE A 77 -3.61 16.90 -13.47
CA PHE A 77 -3.92 17.91 -12.44
C PHE A 77 -5.13 17.52 -11.59
N GLN A 78 -6.15 16.89 -12.18
CA GLN A 78 -7.27 16.31 -11.44
C GLN A 78 -6.81 15.17 -10.52
N SER A 79 -5.89 14.32 -10.98
CA SER A 79 -5.31 13.26 -10.15
C SER A 79 -4.57 13.85 -8.94
N LEU A 80 -3.74 14.89 -9.15
CA LEU A 80 -3.03 15.56 -8.06
C LEU A 80 -4.00 16.17 -7.05
N THR A 81 -5.03 16.88 -7.51
CA THR A 81 -5.97 17.57 -6.63
C THR A 81 -6.88 16.61 -5.88
N THR A 82 -7.32 15.53 -6.53
CA THR A 82 -8.07 14.43 -5.90
C THR A 82 -7.24 13.78 -4.80
N GLN A 83 -5.96 13.52 -5.06
CA GLN A 83 -5.09 12.81 -4.13
C GLN A 83 -4.63 13.71 -2.97
N TYR A 84 -4.15 14.92 -3.26
CA TYR A 84 -3.40 15.76 -2.33
C TYR A 84 -4.12 17.04 -1.90
N GLY A 85 -5.35 17.28 -2.39
CA GLY A 85 -6.09 18.51 -2.15
C GLY A 85 -5.70 19.62 -3.14
N ARG A 86 -6.17 20.84 -2.92
CA ARG A 86 -5.86 21.97 -3.81
C ARG A 86 -4.37 22.35 -3.71
N ALA A 87 -3.79 22.81 -4.81
CA ALA A 87 -2.49 23.46 -4.78
C ALA A 87 -2.63 24.83 -4.09
N VAL A 88 -1.90 25.05 -3.02
CA VAL A 88 -2.03 26.24 -2.16
C VAL A 88 -1.15 27.36 -2.70
N ARG A 89 0.14 27.10 -2.88
CA ARG A 89 1.13 28.12 -3.27
C ARG A 89 2.41 27.49 -3.80
N VAL A 90 3.22 28.30 -4.48
CA VAL A 90 4.63 27.98 -4.71
C VAL A 90 5.37 28.17 -3.38
N GLN A 91 5.85 27.09 -2.80
CA GLN A 91 6.62 27.10 -1.56
C GLN A 91 8.06 27.57 -1.78
N LYS A 92 8.67 27.14 -2.89
CA LYS A 92 10.07 27.46 -3.20
C LYS A 92 10.30 27.44 -4.71
N VAL A 93 11.13 28.37 -5.21
CA VAL A 93 11.71 28.35 -6.56
C VAL A 93 13.22 28.31 -6.43
N THR A 94 13.87 27.34 -7.07
CA THR A 94 15.32 27.17 -7.09
C THR A 94 15.79 27.22 -8.54
N PRO A 95 16.21 28.38 -9.06
CA PRO A 95 16.74 28.51 -10.41
C PRO A 95 17.96 27.61 -10.62
N ARG A 96 18.02 26.95 -11.78
CA ARG A 96 19.19 26.15 -12.21
C ARG A 96 19.78 26.67 -13.52
N THR A 97 18.97 27.36 -14.31
CA THR A 97 19.35 28.07 -15.54
C THR A 97 18.65 29.44 -15.56
N PRO A 98 18.96 30.33 -16.52
CA PRO A 98 18.27 31.63 -16.62
C PRO A 98 16.75 31.53 -16.80
N ASN A 99 16.26 30.44 -17.40
CA ASN A 99 14.84 30.26 -17.74
C ASN A 99 14.28 28.94 -17.18
N GLY A 100 14.94 28.33 -16.21
CA GLY A 100 14.57 27.00 -15.74
C GLY A 100 15.08 26.69 -14.35
N GLY A 101 14.36 25.84 -13.64
CA GLY A 101 14.68 25.50 -12.27
C GLY A 101 13.75 24.48 -11.67
N GLN A 102 13.98 24.20 -10.39
CA GLN A 102 13.08 23.37 -9.60
C GLN A 102 12.10 24.25 -8.83
N ILE A 103 10.82 23.94 -8.93
CA ILE A 103 9.76 24.53 -8.12
C ILE A 103 9.24 23.50 -7.11
N VAL A 104 8.80 23.98 -5.96
CA VAL A 104 8.13 23.20 -4.94
C VAL A 104 6.75 23.81 -4.75
N ILE A 105 5.71 23.05 -5.06
CA ILE A 105 4.31 23.47 -4.90
C ILE A 105 3.74 22.79 -3.66
N GLU A 106 3.17 23.59 -2.76
CA GLU A 106 2.47 23.13 -1.55
C GLU A 106 1.02 22.81 -1.87
N PHE A 107 0.51 21.73 -1.29
CA PHE A 107 -0.88 21.27 -1.37
C PHE A 107 -1.50 21.16 0.03
N GLU A 108 -2.83 21.23 0.13
CA GLU A 108 -3.56 21.25 1.40
C GLU A 108 -3.24 20.06 2.35
N LYS A 109 -3.11 18.83 1.83
CA LYS A 109 -2.94 17.62 2.65
C LYS A 109 -1.48 17.38 3.05
N ASN A 110 -0.81 18.38 3.62
CA ASN A 110 0.59 18.33 4.08
C ASN A 110 1.52 17.69 3.05
N THR A 111 1.35 18.06 1.79
CA THR A 111 2.05 17.47 0.66
C THR A 111 2.72 18.55 -0.15
N VAL A 112 3.93 18.29 -0.61
CA VAL A 112 4.62 19.11 -1.60
C VAL A 112 4.92 18.30 -2.84
N ALA A 113 4.73 18.91 -4.01
CA ALA A 113 5.21 18.37 -5.27
C ALA A 113 6.45 19.13 -5.71
N LYS A 114 7.56 18.41 -5.92
CA LYS A 114 8.77 18.95 -6.54
C LYS A 114 8.65 18.77 -8.04
N MET A 115 8.77 19.87 -8.78
CA MET A 115 8.68 19.86 -10.24
C MET A 115 9.86 20.60 -10.86
N ASN A 116 10.35 20.11 -12.00
CA ASN A 116 11.20 20.92 -12.86
C ASN A 116 10.31 21.75 -13.78
N LEU A 117 10.62 23.04 -13.89
CA LEU A 117 9.90 24.00 -14.71
C LEU A 117 10.89 24.72 -15.61
N ASP A 118 10.60 24.72 -16.91
CA ASP A 118 11.34 25.47 -17.93
C ASP A 118 10.37 26.43 -18.66
N VAL A 119 10.79 27.67 -18.82
CA VAL A 119 10.01 28.75 -19.46
C VAL A 119 10.73 29.26 -20.71
N ASP A 120 9.98 29.74 -21.70
CA ASP A 120 10.57 30.38 -22.87
C ASP A 120 11.32 31.67 -22.45
N SER A 121 12.46 31.92 -23.07
CA SER A 121 13.21 33.17 -22.96
C SER A 121 12.48 34.39 -23.54
N LYS A 122 11.59 34.18 -24.52
CA LYS A 122 10.84 35.25 -25.20
C LYS A 122 9.51 35.48 -24.52
N ALA A 123 9.09 36.75 -24.44
CA ALA A 123 7.73 37.09 -24.03
C ALA A 123 6.70 36.35 -24.92
N PRO A 124 5.63 35.77 -24.35
CA PRO A 124 5.19 35.97 -22.97
C PRO A 124 5.82 35.00 -21.94
N ASN A 125 6.91 34.29 -22.25
CA ASN A 125 7.61 33.34 -21.37
C ASN A 125 6.78 32.10 -21.02
N LEU A 126 6.12 31.50 -22.01
CA LEU A 126 5.27 30.32 -21.81
C LEU A 126 6.07 29.14 -21.24
N VAL A 127 5.40 28.24 -20.52
CA VAL A 127 5.98 26.99 -20.05
C VAL A 127 6.29 26.08 -21.24
N ILE A 128 7.56 25.69 -21.37
CA ILE A 128 8.06 24.78 -22.40
C ILE A 128 8.41 23.41 -21.82
N GLY A 129 8.55 23.31 -20.49
CA GLY A 129 8.80 22.05 -19.78
C GLY A 129 8.19 22.06 -18.39
N LEU A 130 7.50 20.97 -18.03
CA LEU A 130 6.99 20.73 -16.69
C LEU A 130 7.11 19.23 -16.38
N LEU A 131 7.89 18.88 -15.36
CA LEU A 131 8.11 17.50 -14.95
C LEU A 131 7.93 17.37 -13.44
N ILE A 132 6.97 16.56 -13.00
CA ILE A 132 6.81 16.21 -11.59
C ILE A 132 7.89 15.19 -11.25
N THR A 133 8.83 15.58 -10.39
CA THR A 133 9.97 14.73 -10.01
C THR A 133 9.73 13.95 -8.73
N ALA A 134 8.93 14.49 -7.82
CA ALA A 134 8.56 13.83 -6.57
C ALA A 134 7.30 14.46 -5.98
N VAL A 135 6.53 13.67 -5.23
CA VAL A 135 5.46 14.15 -4.36
C VAL A 135 5.71 13.58 -2.97
N GLU A 136 5.88 14.45 -1.98
CA GLU A 136 6.39 14.10 -0.65
C GLU A 136 5.48 14.69 0.43
N SER A 137 5.27 13.95 1.52
CA SER A 137 4.60 14.53 2.69
C SER A 137 5.56 15.42 3.48
N THR A 138 5.08 16.61 3.86
CA THR A 138 5.79 17.59 4.69
C THR A 138 5.72 17.27 6.18
N THR A 139 4.98 16.23 6.55
CA THR A 139 4.94 15.69 7.91
C THR A 139 6.37 15.48 8.43
N ASP A 140 6.70 16.02 9.59
CA ASP A 140 8.07 16.04 10.13
C ASP A 140 8.22 15.24 11.43
N SER A 141 7.10 14.83 12.03
CA SER A 141 7.06 14.08 13.28
C SER A 141 5.98 12.99 13.24
N LEU A 142 6.13 11.99 14.12
CA LEU A 142 5.14 10.93 14.29
C LEU A 142 3.81 11.48 14.84
N ASP A 143 3.84 12.57 15.62
CA ASP A 143 2.64 13.20 16.19
C ASP A 143 1.84 13.97 15.12
N SER A 144 2.54 14.69 14.23
CA SER A 144 1.94 15.32 13.05
C SER A 144 1.30 14.26 12.15
N LEU A 145 1.97 13.12 11.96
CA LEU A 145 1.45 11.99 11.18
C LEU A 145 0.18 11.39 11.78
N VAL A 146 0.13 11.21 13.10
CA VAL A 146 -1.09 10.77 13.79
C VAL A 146 -2.23 11.78 13.63
N SER A 147 -1.92 13.08 13.62
CA SER A 147 -2.93 14.13 13.40
C SER A 147 -3.51 14.06 11.99
N GLU A 148 -2.68 13.79 10.98
CA GLU A 148 -3.12 13.57 9.59
C GLU A 148 -3.98 12.30 9.46
N LEU A 149 -3.59 11.21 10.10
CA LEU A 149 -4.41 9.98 10.13
C LEU A 149 -5.79 10.24 10.74
N LYS A 150 -5.86 10.96 11.87
CA LYS A 150 -7.13 11.34 12.53
C LYS A 150 -8.04 12.18 11.65
N ALA A 151 -7.50 12.94 10.70
CA ALA A 151 -8.25 13.78 9.79
C ALA A 151 -8.84 13.01 8.60
N LEU A 152 -8.45 11.75 8.39
CA LEU A 152 -9.02 10.92 7.33
C LEU A 152 -10.48 10.54 7.68
N PRO A 153 -11.39 10.51 6.68
CA PRO A 153 -12.78 10.10 6.92
C PRO A 153 -12.87 8.61 7.28
N GLY A 154 -13.81 8.23 8.13
CA GLY A 154 -13.97 6.84 8.56
C GLY A 154 -13.17 6.53 9.84
N LYS A 155 -12.64 5.31 9.95
CA LYS A 155 -11.91 4.81 11.11
C LYS A 155 -10.45 4.57 10.76
N THR A 156 -9.55 5.16 11.52
CA THR A 156 -8.11 4.95 11.41
C THR A 156 -7.53 4.40 12.70
N ALA A 157 -6.45 3.64 12.55
CA ALA A 157 -5.66 3.14 13.66
C ALA A 157 -4.18 3.01 13.27
N LEU A 158 -3.28 3.23 14.22
CA LEU A 158 -1.83 3.15 14.08
C LEU A 158 -1.20 2.63 15.37
N SER A 159 -0.21 1.76 15.24
CA SER A 159 0.72 1.40 16.30
C SER A 159 2.14 1.39 15.75
N VAL A 160 3.02 2.16 16.39
CA VAL A 160 4.46 2.13 16.16
C VAL A 160 5.11 1.72 17.47
N VAL A 161 5.78 0.57 17.47
CA VAL A 161 6.31 -0.07 18.67
C VAL A 161 7.75 -0.50 18.48
N LYS A 162 8.57 -0.37 19.52
CA LYS A 162 9.82 -1.13 19.67
C LYS A 162 9.47 -2.51 20.24
N LEU A 163 10.14 -3.55 19.77
CA LEU A 163 9.98 -4.91 20.27
C LEU A 163 11.09 -5.22 21.29
N ASP A 164 10.70 -5.57 22.51
CA ASP A 164 11.60 -6.02 23.58
C ASP A 164 11.21 -7.45 24.00
N GLY A 165 11.87 -8.44 23.38
CA GLY A 165 11.42 -9.83 23.47
C GLY A 165 9.99 -9.98 22.92
N GLU A 166 9.07 -10.45 23.75
CA GLU A 166 7.63 -10.53 23.43
C GLU A 166 6.88 -9.22 23.67
N LYS A 167 7.46 -8.26 24.40
CA LYS A 167 6.79 -7.03 24.80
C LYS A 167 6.77 -6.02 23.66
N LEU A 168 5.64 -5.34 23.53
CA LEU A 168 5.45 -4.19 22.63
C LEU A 168 5.68 -2.93 23.46
N VAL A 169 6.71 -2.16 23.15
CA VAL A 169 7.02 -0.88 23.79
C VAL A 169 6.52 0.25 22.87
N PRO A 170 5.41 0.94 23.19
CA PRO A 170 4.84 1.96 22.34
C PRO A 170 5.78 3.15 22.14
N ILE A 171 5.90 3.61 20.89
CA ILE A 171 6.58 4.85 20.49
C ILE A 171 5.53 5.91 20.15
N VAL A 172 4.58 5.56 19.29
CA VAL A 172 3.38 6.35 19.01
C VAL A 172 2.19 5.44 18.75
N ALA A 173 0.99 5.86 19.11
CA ALA A 173 -0.22 5.09 18.91
C ALA A 173 -1.43 5.98 18.62
N HIS A 174 -2.36 5.44 17.84
CA HIS A 174 -3.69 5.99 17.61
C HIS A 174 -4.66 4.82 17.49
N ASN A 175 -5.62 4.69 18.41
CA ASN A 175 -6.57 3.57 18.42
C ASN A 175 -5.89 2.19 18.29
N PRO A 176 -4.77 1.90 19.00
CA PRO A 176 -3.89 0.77 18.66
C PRO A 176 -4.52 -0.61 18.88
N ASP A 177 -5.56 -0.69 19.71
CA ASP A 177 -6.35 -1.91 19.98
C ASP A 177 -7.72 -1.90 19.28
N SER A 178 -8.00 -0.90 18.45
CA SER A 178 -9.22 -0.89 17.64
C SER A 178 -9.11 -1.89 16.51
N SER A 179 -9.91 -2.95 16.58
CA SER A 179 -9.94 -4.01 15.58
C SER A 179 -10.69 -3.54 14.33
N LEU A 180 -9.97 -3.48 13.21
CA LEU A 180 -10.44 -3.05 11.89
C LEU A 180 -10.45 -4.24 10.93
N ALA A 181 -11.11 -4.09 9.79
CA ALA A 181 -10.88 -5.01 8.67
C ALA A 181 -9.46 -4.83 8.15
N ILE A 182 -8.79 -5.91 7.76
CA ILE A 182 -7.35 -5.87 7.47
C ILE A 182 -7.01 -6.29 6.04
N GLY A 183 -8.01 -6.67 5.24
CA GLY A 183 -7.74 -7.17 3.89
C GLY A 183 -6.79 -8.37 3.96
N SER A 184 -5.97 -8.51 2.91
CA SER A 184 -4.95 -9.56 2.82
C SER A 184 -3.85 -9.57 3.89
N SER A 185 -3.82 -8.68 4.89
CA SER A 185 -2.90 -8.80 6.02
C SER A 185 -3.23 -10.02 6.91
N PHE A 186 -4.44 -10.59 6.82
CA PHE A 186 -4.80 -11.84 7.49
C PHE A 186 -3.88 -13.01 7.12
N LYS A 187 -3.24 -12.95 5.94
CA LYS A 187 -2.29 -13.95 5.43
C LYS A 187 -1.08 -14.13 6.35
N LEU A 188 -0.81 -13.17 7.24
CA LEU A 188 0.17 -13.32 8.32
C LEU A 188 -0.20 -14.45 9.28
N TYR A 189 -1.49 -14.66 9.59
CA TYR A 189 -1.91 -15.79 10.43
C TYR A 189 -1.76 -17.14 9.71
N VAL A 190 -2.01 -17.17 8.40
CA VAL A 190 -1.77 -18.37 7.56
C VAL A 190 -0.27 -18.69 7.52
N LEU A 191 0.59 -17.68 7.35
CA LEU A 191 2.04 -17.84 7.41
C LEU A 191 2.50 -18.33 8.79
N SER A 192 1.93 -17.79 9.86
CA SER A 192 2.25 -18.21 11.23
C SER A 192 1.90 -19.68 11.47
N GLU A 193 0.76 -20.17 10.97
CA GLU A 193 0.39 -21.58 11.09
C GLU A 193 1.33 -22.47 10.26
N LEU A 194 1.74 -22.04 9.06
CA LEU A 194 2.74 -22.76 8.28
C LEU A 194 4.05 -22.88 9.05
N VAL A 195 4.55 -21.78 9.60
CA VAL A 195 5.77 -21.75 10.44
C VAL A 195 5.64 -22.68 11.64
N ARG A 196 4.52 -22.63 12.37
CA ARG A 196 4.26 -23.51 13.51
C ARG A 196 4.30 -24.98 13.09
N SER A 197 3.62 -25.34 12.00
CA SER A 197 3.57 -26.72 11.50
C SER A 197 4.95 -27.25 11.09
N ILE A 198 5.80 -26.39 10.52
CA ILE A 198 7.18 -26.74 10.13
C ILE A 198 8.06 -26.92 11.38
N ALA A 199 7.97 -26.02 12.35
CA ALA A 199 8.68 -26.14 13.62
C ALA A 199 8.28 -27.40 14.40
N ALA A 200 7.03 -27.83 14.27
CA ALA A 200 6.51 -29.07 14.84
C ALA A 200 6.85 -30.33 14.04
N ASN A 201 7.60 -30.22 12.93
CA ASN A 201 7.88 -31.30 11.98
C ASN A 201 6.62 -31.96 11.36
N GLU A 202 5.49 -31.28 11.36
CA GLU A 202 4.24 -31.73 10.72
C GLU A 202 4.26 -31.51 9.20
N ARG A 203 5.09 -30.56 8.74
CA ARG A 203 5.29 -30.15 7.35
C ARG A 203 6.73 -29.73 7.11
N LYS A 204 7.11 -29.60 5.85
CA LYS A 204 8.38 -29.01 5.40
C LYS A 204 8.10 -27.98 4.31
N TRP A 205 8.95 -26.96 4.22
CA TRP A 205 8.90 -25.97 3.14
C TRP A 205 8.93 -26.59 1.73
N SER A 206 9.62 -27.73 1.58
CA SER A 206 9.74 -28.48 0.34
C SER A 206 8.56 -29.40 0.03
N ASP A 207 7.60 -29.55 0.95
CA ASP A 207 6.42 -30.39 0.70
C ASP A 207 5.68 -29.86 -0.53
N VAL A 208 5.36 -30.78 -1.43
CA VAL A 208 4.65 -30.50 -2.68
C VAL A 208 3.18 -30.84 -2.49
N VAL A 209 2.32 -29.91 -2.86
CA VAL A 209 0.87 -30.13 -2.96
C VAL A 209 0.42 -29.89 -4.39
N GLU A 210 -0.69 -30.52 -4.75
CA GLU A 210 -1.38 -30.23 -6.01
C GLU A 210 -2.23 -28.98 -5.83
N LEU A 211 -2.12 -28.06 -6.80
CA LEU A 211 -2.99 -26.89 -6.88
C LEU A 211 -4.42 -27.31 -7.22
N ARG A 212 -5.32 -27.26 -6.25
CA ARG A 212 -6.76 -27.63 -6.38
C ARG A 212 -7.71 -26.47 -6.10
N GLU A 213 -7.23 -25.46 -5.37
CA GLU A 213 -7.99 -24.26 -5.10
C GLU A 213 -7.89 -23.28 -6.27
N SER A 214 -8.86 -22.37 -6.36
CA SER A 214 -8.84 -21.27 -7.33
C SER A 214 -9.71 -20.12 -6.82
N SER A 215 -9.12 -18.93 -6.73
CA SER A 215 -9.76 -17.71 -6.24
C SER A 215 -9.65 -16.57 -7.27
N LEU A 216 -10.23 -15.41 -6.95
CA LEU A 216 -10.10 -14.19 -7.75
C LEU A 216 -8.77 -13.49 -7.46
N PRO A 217 -8.28 -12.61 -8.36
CA PRO A 217 -7.12 -11.75 -8.09
C PRO A 217 -7.25 -10.96 -6.77
N SER A 218 -6.17 -10.50 -6.15
CA SER A 218 -4.76 -10.54 -6.57
C SER A 218 -4.13 -11.94 -6.63
N GLY A 219 -3.09 -12.09 -7.45
CA GLY A 219 -2.38 -13.35 -7.66
C GLY A 219 -2.27 -13.73 -9.14
N GLN A 220 -1.60 -14.85 -9.38
CA GLN A 220 -1.40 -15.45 -10.67
C GLN A 220 -1.77 -16.94 -10.72
N LEU A 221 -1.79 -17.65 -9.59
CA LEU A 221 -2.03 -19.10 -9.56
C LEU A 221 -3.45 -19.49 -10.01
N GLN A 222 -4.42 -18.58 -9.98
CA GLN A 222 -5.77 -18.84 -10.51
C GLN A 222 -5.77 -19.19 -12.00
N ASN A 223 -4.71 -18.81 -12.74
CA ASN A 223 -4.56 -19.08 -14.17
C ASN A 223 -3.72 -20.34 -14.45
N TRP A 224 -3.21 -21.02 -13.42
CA TRP A 224 -2.40 -22.23 -13.59
C TRP A 224 -3.31 -23.46 -13.77
N PRO A 225 -2.85 -24.50 -14.48
CA PRO A 225 -3.59 -25.75 -14.59
C PRO A 225 -3.85 -26.38 -13.21
N GLN A 226 -5.06 -26.90 -13.00
CA GLN A 226 -5.38 -27.69 -11.82
C GLN A 226 -4.50 -28.95 -11.76
N GLY A 227 -4.12 -29.36 -10.55
CA GLY A 227 -3.19 -30.47 -10.33
C GLY A 227 -1.71 -30.09 -10.45
N SER A 228 -1.37 -28.84 -10.81
CA SER A 228 0.03 -28.40 -10.89
C SER A 228 0.76 -28.62 -9.55
N PRO A 229 1.94 -29.27 -9.53
CA PRO A 229 2.71 -29.46 -8.31
C PRO A 229 3.36 -28.14 -7.89
N ILE A 230 3.19 -27.77 -6.62
CA ILE A 230 3.77 -26.56 -6.05
C ILE A 230 4.21 -26.77 -4.60
N THR A 231 5.34 -26.19 -4.21
CA THR A 231 5.86 -26.31 -2.84
C THR A 231 5.14 -25.38 -1.86
N LEU A 232 5.12 -25.74 -0.57
CA LEU A 232 4.62 -24.84 0.48
C LEU A 232 5.41 -23.53 0.54
N HIS A 233 6.72 -23.57 0.27
CA HIS A 233 7.53 -22.36 0.14
C HIS A 233 7.05 -21.45 -0.99
N SER A 234 6.86 -21.99 -2.20
CA SER A 234 6.36 -21.21 -3.34
C SER A 234 4.98 -20.63 -3.09
N LEU A 235 4.08 -21.40 -2.45
CA LEU A 235 2.77 -20.90 -2.04
C LEU A 235 2.89 -19.73 -1.05
N ALA A 236 3.73 -19.86 -0.01
CA ALA A 236 3.94 -18.80 0.97
C ALA A 236 4.57 -17.54 0.35
N SER A 237 5.56 -17.71 -0.54
CA SER A 237 6.18 -16.62 -1.29
C SER A 237 5.15 -15.83 -2.08
N LEU A 238 4.28 -16.50 -2.85
CA LEU A 238 3.26 -15.85 -3.66
C LEU A 238 2.14 -15.24 -2.81
N MET A 239 1.72 -15.94 -1.75
CA MET A 239 0.72 -15.46 -0.78
C MET A 239 1.14 -14.13 -0.13
N ILE A 240 2.42 -13.98 0.21
CA ILE A 240 2.90 -12.78 0.91
C ILE A 240 3.30 -11.67 -0.07
N SER A 241 4.14 -11.98 -1.07
CA SER A 241 4.77 -10.96 -1.93
C SER A 241 3.82 -10.27 -2.89
N ILE A 242 2.98 -11.04 -3.58
CA ILE A 242 2.00 -10.53 -4.56
C ILE A 242 0.56 -10.68 -4.06
N SER A 243 0.39 -11.09 -2.80
CA SER A 243 -0.92 -11.29 -2.18
C SER A 243 -1.77 -12.33 -2.93
N ASP A 244 -1.18 -13.41 -3.44
CA ASP A 244 -1.89 -14.38 -4.26
C ASP A 244 -3.00 -15.10 -3.47
N ASN A 245 -4.25 -14.84 -3.84
CA ASN A 245 -5.44 -15.38 -3.19
C ASN A 245 -5.61 -16.88 -3.42
N THR A 246 -5.21 -17.40 -4.57
CA THR A 246 -5.25 -18.84 -4.84
C THR A 246 -4.18 -19.58 -4.03
N ALA A 247 -2.97 -19.03 -3.93
CA ALA A 247 -1.93 -19.57 -3.05
C ALA A 247 -2.39 -19.57 -1.58
N THR A 248 -3.08 -18.51 -1.17
CA THR A 248 -3.65 -18.37 0.17
C THR A 248 -4.68 -19.45 0.46
N ASP A 249 -5.67 -19.61 -0.42
CA ASP A 249 -6.75 -20.58 -0.25
C ASP A 249 -6.22 -22.03 -0.28
N GLN A 250 -5.21 -22.29 -1.12
CA GLN A 250 -4.49 -23.56 -1.13
C GLN A 250 -3.80 -23.83 0.22
N LEU A 251 -3.10 -22.86 0.79
CA LEU A 251 -2.49 -22.99 2.12
C LEU A 251 -3.52 -23.18 3.23
N ILE A 252 -4.64 -22.45 3.22
CA ILE A 252 -5.72 -22.64 4.19
C ILE A 252 -6.27 -24.08 4.12
N SER A 253 -6.42 -24.61 2.92
CA SER A 253 -6.91 -25.99 2.70
C SER A 253 -5.90 -27.03 3.15
N THR A 254 -4.62 -26.80 2.87
CA THR A 254 -3.53 -27.71 3.23
C THR A 254 -3.22 -27.73 4.73
N LEU A 255 -3.32 -26.58 5.41
CA LEU A 255 -3.04 -26.46 6.86
C LEU A 255 -4.27 -26.76 7.71
N GLY A 256 -5.46 -26.53 7.15
CA GLY A 256 -6.75 -26.69 7.82
C GLY A 256 -7.25 -25.38 8.42
N ARG A 257 -8.55 -25.09 8.25
CA ARG A 257 -9.16 -23.87 8.80
C ARG A 257 -9.05 -23.80 10.32
N GLY A 258 -9.40 -24.87 11.01
CA GLY A 258 -9.45 -24.90 12.48
C GLY A 258 -8.08 -24.74 13.16
N THR A 259 -6.97 -25.08 12.50
CA THR A 259 -5.62 -24.83 13.03
C THR A 259 -5.26 -23.34 12.89
N ILE A 260 -5.58 -22.72 11.76
CA ILE A 260 -5.40 -21.28 11.55
C ILE A 260 -6.26 -20.45 12.50
N GLU A 261 -7.51 -20.87 12.77
CA GLU A 261 -8.37 -20.24 13.76
C GLU A 261 -7.74 -20.22 15.16
N LYS A 262 -7.11 -21.33 15.57
CA LYS A 262 -6.35 -21.40 16.84
C LYS A 262 -5.09 -20.53 16.78
N MET A 263 -4.42 -20.52 15.64
CA MET A 263 -3.21 -19.74 15.43
C MET A 263 -3.46 -18.24 15.58
N MET A 264 -4.66 -17.73 15.26
CA MET A 264 -4.99 -16.32 15.54
C MET A 264 -4.80 -15.98 17.02
N THR A 265 -5.32 -16.80 17.93
CA THR A 265 -5.14 -16.63 19.38
C THR A 265 -3.67 -16.80 19.77
N THR A 266 -3.01 -17.86 19.28
CA THR A 266 -1.60 -18.14 19.59
C THR A 266 -0.67 -17.01 19.15
N ALA A 267 -0.96 -16.37 18.02
CA ALA A 267 -0.21 -15.22 17.50
C ALA A 267 -0.63 -13.88 18.13
N GLY A 268 -1.53 -13.90 19.12
CA GLY A 268 -1.88 -12.73 19.93
C GLY A 268 -2.97 -11.84 19.34
N ASN A 269 -3.89 -12.36 18.52
CA ASN A 269 -5.13 -11.64 18.19
C ASN A 269 -6.04 -11.59 19.43
N ALA A 270 -6.45 -10.39 19.85
CA ALA A 270 -7.24 -10.19 21.06
C ALA A 270 -8.73 -10.59 20.89
N ASP A 271 -9.27 -10.61 19.67
CA ASP A 271 -10.67 -10.93 19.39
C ASP A 271 -10.82 -11.78 18.11
N PRO A 272 -10.32 -13.02 18.12
CA PRO A 272 -10.35 -13.89 16.95
C PRO A 272 -11.78 -14.23 16.50
N GLN A 273 -12.76 -14.19 17.42
CA GLN A 273 -14.16 -14.53 17.16
C GLN A 273 -14.79 -13.70 16.05
N ARG A 274 -14.34 -12.44 15.87
CA ARG A 274 -14.79 -11.59 14.76
C ARG A 274 -14.46 -12.14 13.38
N SER A 275 -13.40 -12.94 13.28
CA SER A 275 -12.95 -13.55 12.04
C SER A 275 -13.38 -15.00 11.90
N LEU A 276 -14.21 -15.53 12.82
CA LEU A 276 -14.64 -16.92 12.78
C LEU A 276 -16.00 -17.10 12.07
N PRO A 277 -16.15 -18.13 11.21
CA PRO A 277 -15.08 -19.02 10.73
C PRO A 277 -14.05 -18.30 9.85
N PHE A 278 -12.77 -18.70 9.94
CA PHE A 278 -11.68 -18.05 9.20
C PHE A 278 -11.84 -18.27 7.70
N LEU A 279 -12.31 -17.26 6.97
CA LEU A 279 -12.68 -17.38 5.56
C LEU A 279 -11.48 -17.70 4.66
N LYS A 280 -11.70 -18.50 3.62
CA LYS A 280 -10.90 -18.43 2.39
C LYS A 280 -11.25 -17.15 1.63
N THR A 281 -10.35 -16.68 0.78
CA THR A 281 -10.60 -15.50 -0.05
C THR A 281 -11.77 -15.72 -1.01
N VAL A 282 -11.84 -16.89 -1.66
CA VAL A 282 -12.94 -17.22 -2.57
C VAL A 282 -14.28 -17.25 -1.85
N GLU A 283 -14.33 -17.70 -0.60
CA GLU A 283 -15.56 -17.72 0.20
C GLU A 283 -16.05 -16.31 0.50
N MET A 284 -15.16 -15.40 0.91
CA MET A 284 -15.50 -13.98 1.09
C MET A 284 -16.08 -13.38 -0.22
N PHE A 285 -15.43 -13.65 -1.36
CA PHE A 285 -15.89 -13.15 -2.66
C PHE A 285 -17.26 -13.69 -3.04
N LYS A 286 -17.51 -14.99 -2.82
CA LYS A 286 -18.81 -15.59 -3.05
C LYS A 286 -19.88 -14.98 -2.15
N ILE A 287 -19.61 -14.81 -0.86
CA ILE A 287 -20.57 -14.21 0.08
C ILE A 287 -20.93 -12.77 -0.32
N LYS A 288 -19.93 -11.96 -0.70
CA LYS A 288 -20.12 -10.55 -1.06
C LYS A 288 -20.65 -10.34 -2.48
N GLY A 289 -20.34 -11.25 -3.40
CA GLY A 289 -20.73 -11.18 -4.80
C GLY A 289 -21.92 -12.06 -5.19
N GLU A 290 -22.52 -12.77 -4.22
CA GLU A 290 -23.80 -13.44 -4.39
C GLU A 290 -24.91 -12.42 -4.65
N THR A 291 -25.77 -12.72 -5.62
CA THR A 291 -26.83 -11.79 -6.05
C THR A 291 -28.17 -12.06 -5.38
N ALA A 292 -28.29 -13.19 -4.68
CA ALA A 292 -29.44 -13.47 -3.83
C ALA A 292 -29.64 -12.31 -2.82
N PRO A 293 -30.86 -11.74 -2.73
CA PRO A 293 -31.11 -10.60 -1.86
C PRO A 293 -30.68 -10.88 -0.41
N ASN A 294 -29.93 -9.94 0.16
CA ASN A 294 -29.46 -9.96 1.55
C ASN A 294 -28.58 -11.15 1.95
N PHE A 295 -28.01 -11.93 1.02
CA PHE A 295 -27.20 -13.12 1.36
C PHE A 295 -26.06 -12.80 2.34
N ALA A 296 -25.24 -11.79 2.03
CA ALA A 296 -24.16 -11.33 2.89
C ALA A 296 -24.62 -10.92 4.30
N ALA A 297 -25.71 -10.13 4.38
CA ALA A 297 -26.26 -9.69 5.65
C ALA A 297 -26.82 -10.86 6.48
N ASN A 298 -27.49 -11.81 5.83
CA ASN A 298 -27.99 -13.02 6.47
C ASN A 298 -26.84 -13.89 6.99
N TYR A 299 -25.80 -14.13 6.19
CA TYR A 299 -24.59 -14.82 6.62
C TYR A 299 -23.95 -14.13 7.85
N ALA A 300 -23.83 -12.81 7.81
CA ALA A 300 -23.26 -12.03 8.90
C ALA A 300 -24.09 -12.08 10.19
N ALA A 301 -25.40 -12.31 10.13
CA ALA A 301 -26.25 -12.41 11.32
C ALA A 301 -26.18 -13.77 12.02
N LYS A 302 -25.56 -14.79 11.40
CA LYS A 302 -25.52 -16.17 11.90
C LYS A 302 -24.43 -16.42 12.93
N SER A 303 -24.65 -17.44 13.77
CA SER A 303 -23.62 -17.96 14.68
C SER A 303 -22.45 -18.57 13.89
N PRO A 304 -21.23 -18.68 14.47
CA PRO A 304 -20.11 -19.31 13.79
C PRO A 304 -20.38 -20.74 13.30
N ALA A 305 -21.19 -21.52 14.03
CA ALA A 305 -21.56 -22.88 13.63
C ALA A 305 -22.49 -22.89 12.40
N GLU A 306 -23.48 -22.00 12.36
CA GLU A 306 -24.37 -21.86 11.19
C GLU A 306 -23.60 -21.30 9.98
N ARG A 307 -22.71 -20.32 10.17
CA ARG A 307 -21.83 -19.82 9.11
C ARG A 307 -21.01 -20.93 8.48
N ARG A 308 -20.43 -21.84 9.27
CA ARG A 308 -19.71 -23.02 8.74
C ARG A 308 -20.61 -23.90 7.87
N LYS A 309 -21.84 -24.17 8.30
CA LYS A 309 -22.80 -24.92 7.47
C LYS A 309 -23.11 -24.22 6.14
N ILE A 310 -23.23 -22.89 6.15
CA ILE A 310 -23.44 -22.09 4.93
C ILE A 310 -22.19 -22.15 4.03
N LEU A 311 -20.98 -22.10 4.62
CA LEU A 311 -19.73 -22.25 3.88
C LEU A 311 -19.62 -23.60 3.17
N GLU A 312 -19.97 -24.68 3.87
CA GLU A 312 -19.92 -26.06 3.37
C GLU A 312 -21.05 -26.40 2.39
N GLY A 313 -22.17 -25.66 2.45
CA GLY A 313 -23.34 -25.85 1.60
C GLY A 313 -23.44 -24.80 0.49
N GLU A 314 -24.22 -23.74 0.74
CA GLU A 314 -24.59 -22.72 -0.25
C GLU A 314 -23.37 -22.07 -0.91
N VAL A 315 -22.37 -21.67 -0.12
CA VAL A 315 -21.15 -21.01 -0.63
C VAL A 315 -20.26 -21.98 -1.40
N ALA A 316 -20.15 -23.24 -0.97
CA ALA A 316 -19.41 -24.26 -1.72
C ALA A 316 -20.06 -24.51 -3.09
N ALA A 317 -21.40 -24.62 -3.12
CA ALA A 317 -22.18 -24.87 -4.33
C ALA A 317 -22.23 -23.67 -5.30
N PHE A 318 -22.06 -22.44 -4.82
CA PHE A 318 -22.08 -21.24 -5.67
C PHE A 318 -20.85 -21.18 -6.59
N PRO A 319 -21.00 -21.21 -7.94
CA PRO A 319 -19.86 -21.19 -8.86
C PRO A 319 -19.11 -19.86 -8.82
N LYS A 320 -17.76 -19.91 -8.81
CA LYS A 320 -16.93 -18.70 -8.75
C LYS A 320 -17.15 -17.79 -9.98
N GLU A 321 -17.51 -18.36 -11.12
CA GLU A 321 -17.78 -17.66 -12.38
C GLU A 321 -19.04 -16.77 -12.29
N LYS A 322 -19.92 -17.03 -11.33
CA LYS A 322 -21.14 -16.26 -11.08
C LYS A 322 -20.96 -15.14 -10.06
N ILE A 323 -19.77 -14.99 -9.46
CA ILE A 323 -19.50 -13.90 -8.52
C ILE A 323 -19.68 -12.56 -9.22
N SER A 324 -20.63 -11.76 -8.76
CA SER A 324 -20.88 -10.41 -9.31
C SER A 324 -19.80 -9.44 -8.84
N LEU A 325 -18.94 -8.96 -9.76
CA LEU A 325 -17.90 -7.98 -9.42
C LEU A 325 -18.44 -6.60 -9.00
N GLY A 326 -19.75 -6.37 -9.09
CA GLY A 326 -20.38 -5.14 -8.61
C GLY A 326 -20.18 -4.88 -7.12
N PHE A 327 -19.89 -5.92 -6.33
CA PHE A 327 -19.59 -5.77 -4.90
C PHE A 327 -18.34 -4.91 -4.61
N LEU A 328 -17.46 -4.74 -5.59
CA LEU A 328 -16.23 -3.96 -5.49
C LEU A 328 -16.46 -2.46 -5.74
N ALA A 329 -17.62 -2.06 -6.25
CA ALA A 329 -17.88 -0.67 -6.64
C ALA A 329 -17.95 0.29 -5.44
N LYS A 330 -18.29 -0.24 -4.25
CA LYS A 330 -18.39 0.49 -2.99
C LYS A 330 -18.06 -0.43 -1.81
N PRO A 331 -17.79 0.09 -0.61
CA PRO A 331 -17.61 -0.76 0.56
C PRO A 331 -18.83 -1.67 0.77
N ASN A 332 -18.59 -2.95 1.04
CA ASN A 332 -19.63 -3.96 1.18
C ASN A 332 -19.39 -4.83 2.41
N ASN A 333 -20.16 -4.59 3.48
CA ASN A 333 -20.10 -5.36 4.73
C ASN A 333 -18.67 -5.47 5.31
N ILE A 334 -17.84 -4.44 5.14
CA ILE A 334 -16.43 -4.44 5.55
C ILE A 334 -16.26 -4.61 7.07
N ASP A 335 -17.27 -4.26 7.86
CA ASP A 335 -17.29 -4.35 9.32
C ASP A 335 -17.76 -5.72 9.83
N LYS A 336 -18.31 -6.57 8.94
CA LYS A 336 -18.97 -7.84 9.29
C LYS A 336 -18.41 -9.06 8.57
N ILE A 337 -17.92 -8.91 7.34
CA ILE A 337 -17.46 -10.00 6.46
C ILE A 337 -16.06 -9.64 5.98
N GLU A 338 -15.09 -9.90 6.83
CA GLU A 338 -13.67 -9.66 6.58
C GLU A 338 -12.85 -10.46 7.61
N TRP A 339 -11.55 -10.23 7.65
CA TRP A 339 -10.70 -10.66 8.75
C TRP A 339 -10.40 -9.44 9.61
N PHE A 340 -10.37 -9.63 10.93
CA PHE A 340 -10.31 -8.50 11.86
C PHE A 340 -9.11 -8.60 12.78
N ALA A 341 -8.35 -7.51 12.87
CA ALA A 341 -7.25 -7.35 13.79
C ALA A 341 -7.01 -5.85 14.05
N SER A 342 -6.49 -5.54 15.23
CA SER A 342 -5.99 -4.21 15.57
C SER A 342 -4.53 -4.03 15.13
N PRO A 343 -4.00 -2.80 15.06
CA PRO A 343 -2.58 -2.57 14.88
C PRO A 343 -1.69 -3.32 15.88
N ASN A 344 -2.11 -3.43 17.15
CA ASN A 344 -1.37 -4.20 18.15
C ASN A 344 -1.45 -5.72 17.92
N ASP A 345 -2.58 -6.25 17.45
CA ASP A 345 -2.68 -7.67 17.04
C ASP A 345 -1.72 -7.97 15.88
N LEU A 346 -1.63 -7.06 14.91
CA LEU A 346 -0.71 -7.17 13.78
C LEU A 346 0.76 -7.02 14.19
N ALA A 347 1.04 -6.22 15.23
CA ALA A 347 2.38 -6.17 15.83
C ALA A 347 2.73 -7.45 16.57
N ARG A 348 1.78 -8.07 17.28
CA ARG A 348 1.98 -9.36 17.94
C ARG A 348 2.23 -10.49 16.94
N VAL A 349 1.46 -10.60 15.84
CA VAL A 349 1.71 -11.64 14.81
C VAL A 349 3.06 -11.45 14.11
N MET A 350 3.47 -10.21 13.81
CA MET A 350 4.80 -9.95 13.25
C MET A 350 5.92 -10.30 14.23
N ASN A 351 5.76 -9.97 15.53
CA ASN A 351 6.72 -10.34 16.55
C ASN A 351 6.77 -11.86 16.76
N TRP A 352 5.62 -12.54 16.72
CA TRP A 352 5.54 -14.00 16.78
C TRP A 352 6.32 -14.62 15.62
N LEU A 353 6.10 -14.16 14.38
CA LEU A 353 6.85 -14.60 13.22
C LEU A 353 8.36 -14.36 13.40
N ARG A 354 8.77 -13.18 13.88
CA ARG A 354 10.18 -12.87 14.17
C ARG A 354 10.81 -13.89 15.11
N LEU A 355 10.13 -14.19 16.23
CA LEU A 355 10.61 -15.09 17.27
C LEU A 355 10.67 -16.55 16.80
N HIS A 356 9.74 -16.98 15.94
CA HIS A 356 9.60 -18.37 15.50
C HIS A 356 10.19 -18.66 14.11
N SER A 357 10.90 -17.71 13.52
CA SER A 357 11.63 -17.89 12.26
C SER A 357 13.11 -17.51 12.37
N ALA A 358 13.64 -17.41 13.59
CA ALA A 358 15.08 -17.28 13.84
C ALA A 358 15.85 -18.47 13.23
N ALA A 359 17.15 -18.27 12.95
CA ALA A 359 18.01 -19.31 12.42
C ALA A 359 17.86 -20.63 13.21
N PRO A 360 17.93 -21.81 12.55
CA PRO A 360 18.44 -22.00 11.19
C PRO A 360 17.40 -21.85 10.06
N ASP A 361 16.10 -21.68 10.34
CA ASP A 361 15.07 -21.59 9.29
C ASP A 361 14.53 -20.16 9.11
N ASP A 362 15.22 -19.38 8.29
CA ASP A 362 14.91 -17.98 8.03
C ASP A 362 13.91 -17.77 6.87
N LYS A 363 13.38 -18.84 6.27
CA LYS A 363 12.54 -18.75 5.06
C LYS A 363 11.29 -17.91 5.27
N ALA A 364 10.67 -17.96 6.44
CA ALA A 364 9.51 -17.10 6.72
C ALA A 364 9.88 -15.60 6.75
N ARG A 365 11.07 -15.25 7.29
CA ARG A 365 11.60 -13.88 7.15
C ARG A 365 11.93 -13.56 5.70
N GLY A 366 12.54 -14.49 4.97
CA GLY A 366 12.82 -14.33 3.54
C GLY A 366 11.57 -14.08 2.70
N VAL A 367 10.46 -14.76 3.01
CA VAL A 367 9.16 -14.56 2.34
C VAL A 367 8.61 -13.15 2.57
N LEU A 368 8.76 -12.59 3.78
CA LEU A 368 8.31 -11.25 4.12
C LEU A 368 9.12 -10.13 3.45
N THR A 369 10.36 -10.39 3.01
CA THR A 369 11.25 -9.38 2.40
C THR A 369 11.12 -9.29 0.88
N ILE A 370 10.43 -10.23 0.23
CA ILE A 370 10.29 -10.27 -1.24
C ILE A 370 9.63 -8.98 -1.76
N ASN A 371 8.56 -8.52 -1.09
CA ASN A 371 7.94 -7.24 -1.36
C ASN A 371 8.00 -6.37 -0.10
N LYS A 372 8.80 -5.31 -0.15
CA LYS A 372 9.03 -4.42 1.00
C LYS A 372 8.05 -3.25 1.08
N ALA A 373 7.29 -2.97 0.01
CA ALA A 373 6.47 -1.77 -0.15
C ALA A 373 7.19 -0.42 0.10
N LEU A 374 8.52 -0.42 0.08
CA LEU A 374 9.39 0.76 0.15
C LEU A 374 10.22 0.85 -1.13
N ALA A 375 10.74 2.04 -1.43
CA ALA A 375 11.78 2.17 -2.43
C ALA A 375 13.08 1.53 -1.92
N ASP A 376 13.94 1.04 -2.83
CA ASP A 376 15.15 0.31 -2.44
C ASP A 376 16.09 1.16 -1.59
N ASP A 377 16.26 2.45 -1.92
CA ASP A 377 17.07 3.41 -1.17
C ASP A 377 16.54 3.70 0.24
N GLU A 378 15.24 3.57 0.47
CA GLU A 378 14.63 3.66 1.79
C GLU A 378 14.79 2.35 2.57
N ALA A 379 14.59 1.21 1.90
CA ALA A 379 14.74 -0.12 2.49
C ALA A 379 16.18 -0.42 2.93
N ASP A 380 17.17 -0.02 2.14
CA ASP A 380 18.60 -0.24 2.40
C ASP A 380 19.13 0.52 3.63
N GLN A 381 18.31 1.41 4.20
CA GLN A 381 18.62 2.11 5.45
C GLN A 381 18.29 1.27 6.68
N TRP A 382 17.58 0.16 6.52
CA TRP A 382 17.27 -0.82 7.56
C TRP A 382 18.18 -2.04 7.43
N GLY A 383 18.39 -2.76 8.54
CA GLY A 383 19.02 -4.09 8.52
C GLY A 383 18.08 -5.18 8.01
N TYR A 384 16.77 -4.99 8.19
CA TYR A 384 15.72 -5.88 7.68
C TYR A 384 14.41 -5.11 7.48
N VAL A 385 13.68 -5.44 6.41
CA VAL A 385 12.33 -4.95 6.15
C VAL A 385 11.46 -6.12 5.68
N GLY A 386 10.53 -6.55 6.54
CA GLY A 386 9.45 -7.46 6.19
C GLY A 386 8.13 -6.70 6.10
N TYR A 387 7.27 -7.06 5.15
CA TYR A 387 6.03 -6.34 4.92
C TYR A 387 4.87 -7.26 4.53
N LYS A 388 3.66 -6.87 4.99
CA LYS A 388 2.40 -7.30 4.38
C LYS A 388 1.37 -6.20 4.52
N GLY A 389 0.60 -5.96 3.46
CA GLY A 389 -0.59 -5.12 3.49
C GLY A 389 -1.83 -5.86 2.99
N GLY A 390 -2.97 -5.19 3.06
CA GLY A 390 -4.24 -5.71 2.59
C GLY A 390 -5.20 -4.59 2.23
N SER A 391 -6.01 -4.81 1.19
CA SER A 391 -7.05 -3.87 0.80
C SER A 391 -8.29 -4.57 0.26
N GLU A 392 -9.40 -3.85 0.37
CA GLU A 392 -10.61 -3.99 -0.43
C GLU A 392 -11.26 -2.60 -0.54
N THR A 393 -12.35 -2.45 -1.28
CA THR A 393 -13.03 -1.15 -1.39
C THR A 393 -13.47 -0.65 -0.02
N GLY A 394 -12.86 0.44 0.45
CA GLY A 394 -13.11 1.00 1.79
C GLY A 394 -12.20 0.47 2.89
N VAL A 395 -11.23 -0.39 2.60
CA VAL A 395 -10.30 -0.97 3.57
C VAL A 395 -8.86 -0.86 3.06
N MET A 396 -7.95 -0.38 3.90
CA MET A 396 -6.52 -0.42 3.64
C MET A 396 -5.77 -0.73 4.92
N ASN A 397 -4.79 -1.62 4.86
CA ASN A 397 -3.91 -1.97 5.95
C ASN A 397 -2.46 -2.10 5.45
N MET A 398 -1.51 -1.64 6.26
CA MET A 398 -0.08 -1.83 6.01
C MET A 398 0.62 -2.16 7.32
N THR A 399 1.42 -3.24 7.32
CA THR A 399 2.18 -3.69 8.47
C THR A 399 3.62 -4.01 8.07
N TYR A 400 4.57 -3.40 8.77
CA TYR A 400 6.00 -3.58 8.59
C TYR A 400 6.62 -4.19 9.83
N LEU A 401 7.51 -5.17 9.64
CA LEU A 401 8.48 -5.64 10.63
C LEU A 401 9.86 -5.13 10.23
N LEU A 402 10.50 -4.36 11.11
CA LEU A 402 11.71 -3.62 10.80
C LEU A 402 12.83 -3.99 11.78
N GLN A 403 14.06 -4.08 11.29
CA GLN A 403 15.25 -4.13 12.13
C GLN A 403 16.19 -2.98 11.77
N SER A 404 16.59 -2.16 12.75
CA SER A 404 17.59 -1.11 12.51
C SER A 404 18.96 -1.73 12.23
N LYS A 405 19.89 -0.96 11.64
CA LYS A 405 21.27 -1.41 11.44
C LYS A 405 22.02 -1.71 12.74
N LYS A 406 21.51 -1.22 13.88
CA LYS A 406 22.02 -1.52 15.23
C LYS A 406 21.44 -2.81 15.82
N GLY A 407 20.45 -3.42 15.15
CA GLY A 407 19.84 -4.69 15.55
C GLY A 407 18.52 -4.56 16.32
N ASP A 408 18.08 -3.34 16.65
CA ASP A 408 16.80 -3.10 17.33
C ASP A 408 15.61 -3.42 16.41
N TRP A 409 14.56 -4.03 16.97
CA TRP A 409 13.38 -4.44 16.23
C TRP A 409 12.18 -3.54 16.49
N TYR A 410 11.39 -3.31 15.44
CA TYR A 410 10.21 -2.46 15.48
C TYR A 410 9.08 -3.02 14.64
N VAL A 411 7.85 -2.61 14.95
CA VAL A 411 6.70 -2.75 14.06
C VAL A 411 6.06 -1.40 13.81
N VAL A 412 5.68 -1.15 12.56
CA VAL A 412 4.77 -0.08 12.16
C VAL A 412 3.54 -0.75 11.55
N SER A 413 2.38 -0.61 12.18
CA SER A 413 1.12 -1.18 11.70
C SER A 413 0.02 -0.13 11.70
N GLY A 414 -0.72 -0.01 10.60
CA GLY A 414 -1.84 0.91 10.50
C GLY A 414 -2.96 0.39 9.62
N GLY A 415 -4.18 0.83 9.91
CA GLY A 415 -5.39 0.54 9.12
C GLY A 415 -6.28 1.76 8.91
N TRP A 416 -7.02 1.74 7.80
CA TRP A 416 -8.02 2.74 7.44
C TRP A 416 -9.25 2.05 6.85
N ASN A 417 -10.39 2.18 7.52
CA ASN A 417 -11.68 1.67 7.09
C ASN A 417 -12.69 2.80 6.88
N ASN A 418 -13.41 2.78 5.77
CA ASN A 418 -14.52 3.67 5.48
C ASN A 418 -15.66 2.85 4.85
N ASP A 419 -16.77 2.75 5.56
CA ASP A 419 -17.94 1.96 5.12
C ASP A 419 -18.86 2.75 4.16
N GLN A 420 -18.62 4.05 3.98
CA GLN A 420 -19.40 4.92 3.09
C GLN A 420 -18.75 5.16 1.74
N ALA A 421 -17.41 5.07 1.65
CA ALA A 421 -16.67 5.37 0.42
C ALA A 421 -15.35 4.59 0.33
N ALA A 422 -14.82 4.46 -0.89
CA ALA A 422 -13.46 3.97 -1.10
C ALA A 422 -12.44 4.86 -0.38
N VAL A 423 -11.41 4.24 0.19
CA VAL A 423 -10.28 4.94 0.82
C VAL A 423 -9.23 5.30 -0.23
N ASN A 424 -8.44 6.35 0.03
CA ASN A 424 -7.33 6.73 -0.85
C ASN A 424 -6.07 5.91 -0.50
N GLU A 425 -5.88 4.78 -1.17
CA GLU A 425 -4.78 3.86 -0.91
C GLU A 425 -3.40 4.54 -1.01
N GLY A 426 -3.19 5.41 -2.00
CA GLY A 426 -1.93 6.11 -2.21
C GLY A 426 -1.60 7.10 -1.07
N GLN A 427 -2.59 7.84 -0.59
CA GLN A 427 -2.45 8.74 0.56
C GLN A 427 -2.07 7.96 1.81
N PHE A 428 -2.77 6.86 2.09
CA PHE A 428 -2.48 6.03 3.26
C PHE A 428 -1.11 5.37 3.17
N ALA A 429 -0.75 4.84 2.00
CA ALA A 429 0.57 4.29 1.77
C ALA A 429 1.67 5.33 1.98
N GLY A 430 1.47 6.57 1.53
CA GLY A 430 2.38 7.69 1.80
C GLY A 430 2.60 7.92 3.30
N LEU A 431 1.51 7.98 4.09
CA LEU A 431 1.59 8.13 5.55
C LEU A 431 2.34 6.96 6.21
N MET A 432 2.04 5.72 5.82
CA MET A 432 2.68 4.54 6.41
C MET A 432 4.18 4.46 6.10
N LYS A 433 4.60 4.77 4.87
CA LYS A 433 6.03 4.87 4.51
C LYS A 433 6.70 6.01 5.27
N LYS A 434 6.02 7.14 5.42
CA LYS A 434 6.52 8.26 6.20
C LYS A 434 6.73 7.89 7.68
N ALA A 435 5.85 7.09 8.27
CA ALA A 435 6.02 6.59 9.63
C ALA A 435 7.29 5.72 9.76
N VAL A 436 7.57 4.86 8.77
CA VAL A 436 8.81 4.09 8.69
C VAL A 436 10.02 5.04 8.61
N SER A 437 10.04 5.98 7.68
CA SER A 437 11.14 6.95 7.55
C SER A 437 11.38 7.78 8.82
N LEU A 438 10.32 8.24 9.49
CA LEU A 438 10.41 9.04 10.72
C LEU A 438 10.89 8.21 11.92
N LEU A 439 10.47 6.95 12.00
CA LEU A 439 10.94 6.03 13.03
C LEU A 439 12.45 5.79 12.90
N ARG A 440 12.97 5.62 11.68
CA ARG A 440 14.41 5.43 11.43
C ARG A 440 15.25 6.54 12.05
N ALA A 441 14.80 7.79 11.94
CA ALA A 441 15.53 8.95 12.52
C ALA A 441 15.67 8.87 14.05
N LYS A 442 14.88 7.99 14.71
CA LYS A 442 14.92 7.73 16.15
C LYS A 442 15.60 6.40 16.53
N ALA A 443 15.97 5.55 15.55
CA ALA A 443 16.40 4.16 15.74
C ALA A 443 17.93 3.93 15.74
#